data_AF-A0A133UD01-F1
#
_entry.id   AF-A0A133UD01-F1
#
_cell.length_a   1.000
_cell.length_b   1.000
_cell.length_c   1.000
_cell.angle_alpha   90.00
_cell.angle_beta   90.00
_cell.angle_gamma   90.00
#
_symmetry.space_group_name_H-M   'P 1'
#
loop_
_entity.id
_entity.type
_entity.pdbx_description
1 polymer ?
#
loop_
_entity_poly.entity_id
_entity_poly.type
_entity_poly.pdbx_seq_one_letter_code
_entity_poly.pdbx_strand_id
1 'polypeptide(L)'
;MKKSIFFPGCVEDLKEFPHDPLLVDTNVVLGRIDHFEALCSKSRIDEREAVPTVPDFIDREIRNARIERSEDILDRYRRVRDSRDEGHFLWQLVTPFRTVKQCKRSLDVMPSGAKHRTIQTYRERGELDSRSRHKDFALIAVATLMADSEGLHPRVVSRDGAIRDACLTF
;
A
#
# COMPACT_ATOMS: atom_id res chain seq x y z
N MET A 1 -25.11 17.14 -0.80
CA MET A 1 -24.53 16.22 -1.80
C MET A 1 -23.01 16.31 -1.73
N LYS A 2 -22.36 15.37 -1.04
CA LYS A 2 -20.90 15.28 -1.05
C LYS A 2 -20.48 14.74 -2.42
N LYS A 3 -19.71 15.53 -3.18
CA LYS A 3 -19.14 15.08 -4.45
C LYS A 3 -18.11 14.00 -4.13
N SER A 4 -18.44 12.75 -4.46
CA SER A 4 -17.49 11.64 -4.48
C SER A 4 -16.39 11.98 -5.49
N ILE A 5 -15.24 12.44 -5.02
CA ILE A 5 -14.03 12.56 -5.85
C ILE A 5 -13.44 11.15 -5.91
N PHE A 6 -14.11 10.28 -6.67
CA PHE A 6 -13.63 8.92 -6.92
C PHE A 6 -13.14 8.83 -8.36
N PHE A 7 -11.91 8.35 -8.52
CA PHE A 7 -11.26 8.24 -9.82
C PHE A 7 -12.07 7.32 -10.75
N PRO A 8 -12.48 7.79 -11.94
CA PRO A 8 -13.13 6.93 -12.92
C PRO A 8 -12.11 5.86 -13.35
N GLY A 9 -12.37 4.60 -12.99
CA GLY A 9 -11.50 3.45 -13.27
C GLY A 9 -10.89 2.74 -12.05
N CYS A 10 -11.06 3.25 -10.82
CA CYS A 10 -10.65 2.53 -9.59
C CYS A 10 -11.79 1.73 -8.94
N VAL A 11 -13.04 1.93 -9.38
CA VAL A 11 -14.24 1.52 -8.64
C VAL A 11 -14.80 0.16 -9.06
N GLU A 12 -14.49 -0.31 -10.27
CA GLU A 12 -15.10 -1.57 -10.75
C GLU A 12 -14.67 -2.78 -9.90
N ASP A 13 -13.47 -2.75 -9.29
CA ASP A 13 -12.96 -3.84 -8.45
C ASP A 13 -13.11 -3.60 -6.92
N LEU A 14 -13.50 -2.39 -6.47
CA LEU A 14 -13.57 -2.08 -5.02
C LEU A 14 -14.84 -2.61 -4.34
N LYS A 15 -15.91 -2.86 -5.11
CA LYS A 15 -17.16 -3.45 -4.60
C LYS A 15 -17.05 -4.96 -4.33
N GLU A 16 -15.96 -5.58 -4.76
CA GLU A 16 -15.72 -7.03 -4.62
C GLU A 16 -14.70 -7.37 -3.52
N PHE A 17 -14.21 -6.39 -2.75
CA PHE A 17 -13.30 -6.69 -1.64
C PHE A 17 -14.03 -7.58 -0.62
N PRO A 18 -13.59 -8.84 -0.42
CA PRO A 18 -14.29 -9.74 0.49
C PRO A 18 -14.07 -9.34 1.96
N HIS A 19 -12.99 -8.60 2.25
CA HIS A 19 -12.65 -8.10 3.57
C HIS A 19 -11.84 -6.78 3.47
N ASP A 20 -11.55 -6.17 4.61
CA ASP A 20 -10.77 -4.93 4.68
C ASP A 20 -9.36 -5.09 4.05
N PRO A 21 -8.89 -4.12 3.25
CA PRO A 21 -7.58 -4.19 2.64
C PRO A 21 -6.46 -4.00 3.65
N LEU A 22 -5.47 -4.90 3.60
CA LEU A 22 -4.20 -4.80 4.31
C LEU A 22 -3.11 -4.32 3.35
N LEU A 23 -2.92 -3.01 3.24
CA LEU A 23 -1.95 -2.39 2.34
C LEU A 23 -0.52 -2.68 2.80
N VAL A 24 0.29 -3.23 1.90
CA VAL A 24 1.69 -3.61 2.19
C VAL A 24 2.66 -2.62 1.55
N ASP A 25 3.56 -2.06 2.36
CA ASP A 25 4.71 -1.26 1.92
C ASP A 25 5.79 -2.13 1.25
N THR A 26 6.42 -1.60 0.20
CA THR A 26 7.61 -2.15 -0.47
C THR A 26 8.64 -2.68 0.53
N ASN A 27 8.94 -1.95 1.61
CA ASN A 27 9.99 -2.35 2.55
C ASN A 27 9.66 -3.61 3.36
N VAL A 28 8.37 -3.95 3.49
CA VAL A 28 7.94 -5.22 4.10
C VAL A 28 8.34 -6.37 3.19
N VAL A 29 8.07 -6.26 1.89
CA VAL A 29 8.42 -7.29 0.90
C VAL A 29 9.93 -7.42 0.76
N LEU A 30 10.63 -6.31 0.51
CA LEU A 30 12.07 -6.33 0.23
C LEU A 30 12.92 -6.64 1.46
N GLY A 31 12.41 -6.36 2.67
CA GLY A 31 13.17 -6.49 3.90
C GLY A 31 12.77 -7.66 4.79
N ARG A 32 11.58 -8.24 4.59
CA ARG A 32 11.01 -9.33 5.40
C ARG A 32 10.08 -10.21 4.55
N ILE A 33 10.61 -10.82 3.50
CA ILE A 33 9.81 -11.61 2.56
C ILE A 33 9.07 -12.78 3.26
N ASP A 34 9.66 -13.43 4.26
CA ASP A 34 8.99 -14.48 5.04
C ASP A 34 7.74 -13.94 5.76
N HIS A 35 7.82 -12.70 6.28
CA HIS A 35 6.69 -12.06 6.91
C HIS A 35 5.60 -11.73 5.90
N PHE A 36 5.98 -11.25 4.71
CA PHE A 36 5.03 -10.98 3.62
C PHE A 36 4.32 -12.26 3.16
N GLU A 37 5.04 -13.36 2.94
CA GLU A 37 4.45 -14.65 2.61
C GLU A 37 3.44 -15.12 3.66
N ALA A 38 3.79 -14.96 4.94
CA ALA A 38 2.88 -15.26 6.05
C ALA A 38 1.64 -14.34 6.06
N LEU A 39 1.78 -13.05 5.72
CA LEU A 39 0.61 -12.16 5.58
C LEU A 39 -0.32 -12.67 4.47
N CYS A 40 0.25 -13.16 3.37
CA CYS A 40 -0.47 -13.66 2.21
C CYS A 40 -1.01 -15.08 2.36
N SER A 41 -0.74 -15.82 3.45
CA SER A 41 -1.27 -17.17 3.57
C SER A 41 -2.78 -17.17 3.86
N LYS A 42 -3.53 -18.07 3.22
CA LYS A 42 -5.00 -18.17 3.33
C LYS A 42 -5.48 -18.30 4.78
N SER A 43 -4.79 -19.12 5.57
CA SER A 43 -5.05 -19.28 7.01
C SER A 43 -5.01 -17.98 7.80
N ARG A 44 -4.18 -17.01 7.39
CA ARG A 44 -4.05 -15.72 8.06
C ARG A 44 -5.11 -14.71 7.63
N ILE A 45 -5.65 -14.85 6.43
CA ILE A 45 -6.74 -14.02 5.93
C ILE A 45 -8.03 -14.39 6.67
N ASP A 46 -8.30 -15.69 6.81
CA ASP A 46 -9.45 -16.21 7.55
C ASP A 46 -9.43 -15.78 9.03
N GLU A 47 -8.24 -15.68 9.65
CA GLU A 47 -8.09 -15.21 11.04
C GLU A 47 -8.26 -13.69 11.21
N ARG A 48 -7.85 -12.90 10.21
CA ARG A 48 -7.69 -11.43 10.35
C ARG A 48 -8.83 -10.64 9.74
N GLU A 49 -9.66 -11.30 8.94
CA GLU A 49 -10.67 -10.67 8.09
C GLU A 49 -10.06 -9.47 7.34
N ALA A 50 -8.88 -9.69 6.75
CA ALA A 50 -8.28 -8.70 5.87
C ALA A 50 -7.44 -9.34 4.79
N VAL A 51 -7.47 -8.69 3.63
CA VAL A 51 -6.81 -9.15 2.42
C VAL A 51 -5.53 -8.36 2.19
N PRO A 52 -4.35 -9.01 2.19
CA PRO A 52 -3.10 -8.42 1.74
C PRO A 52 -3.28 -7.78 0.36
N THR A 53 -2.99 -6.49 0.28
CA THR A 53 -3.25 -5.67 -0.90
C THR A 53 -2.01 -4.90 -1.26
N VAL A 54 -1.57 -4.99 -2.52
CA VAL A 54 -0.41 -4.27 -3.03
C VAL A 54 -0.84 -3.30 -4.14
N PRO A 55 -0.63 -1.99 -3.95
CA PRO A 55 -0.81 -1.01 -5.03
C PRO A 55 0.10 -1.26 -6.24
N ASP A 56 -0.37 -0.97 -7.44
CA ASP A 56 0.37 -1.18 -8.69
C ASP A 56 1.73 -0.45 -8.73
N PHE A 57 1.84 0.72 -8.10
CA PHE A 57 3.11 1.44 -8.00
C PHE A 57 4.11 0.78 -7.04
N ILE A 58 3.64 0.00 -6.06
CA ILE A 58 4.45 -0.81 -5.14
C ILE A 58 4.92 -2.09 -5.86
N ASP A 59 4.03 -2.81 -6.57
CA ASP A 59 4.42 -3.97 -7.41
C ASP A 59 5.52 -3.56 -8.41
N ARG A 60 5.31 -2.44 -9.11
CA ARG A 60 6.30 -1.91 -10.06
C ARG A 60 7.61 -1.53 -9.36
N GLU A 61 7.58 -1.07 -8.11
CA GLU A 61 8.80 -0.79 -7.36
C GLU A 61 9.55 -2.08 -7.03
N ILE A 62 8.86 -3.07 -6.47
CA ILE A 62 9.45 -4.36 -6.09
C ILE A 62 10.10 -5.00 -7.32
N ARG A 63 9.40 -5.05 -8.45
CA ARG A 63 9.91 -5.64 -9.71
C ARG A 63 11.13 -4.92 -10.29
N ASN A 64 11.27 -3.62 -10.05
CA ASN A 64 12.37 -2.80 -10.54
C ASN A 64 13.49 -2.61 -9.49
N ALA A 65 13.35 -3.17 -8.30
CA ALA A 65 14.35 -3.06 -7.26
C ALA A 65 15.64 -3.74 -7.73
N ARG A 66 16.74 -2.98 -7.79
CA ARG A 66 18.08 -3.54 -7.96
C ARG A 66 18.54 -4.08 -6.60
N ILE A 67 18.23 -5.34 -6.35
CA ILE A 67 18.64 -6.02 -5.11
C ILE A 67 20.02 -6.62 -5.38
N GLU A 68 21.06 -6.04 -4.79
CA GLU A 68 22.45 -6.44 -5.04
C GLU A 68 22.77 -7.91 -4.68
N ARG A 69 21.86 -8.65 -3.99
CA ARG A 69 22.18 -9.97 -3.43
C ARG A 69 21.08 -11.03 -3.33
N SER A 70 19.86 -10.87 -3.86
CA SER A 70 18.86 -11.94 -3.67
C SER A 70 17.80 -11.99 -4.76
N GLU A 71 18.12 -12.63 -5.89
CA GLU A 71 17.13 -13.10 -6.88
C GLU A 71 15.99 -13.87 -6.18
N ASP A 72 16.30 -14.56 -5.07
CA ASP A 72 15.35 -15.26 -4.21
C ASP A 72 14.18 -14.38 -3.72
N ILE A 73 14.39 -13.10 -3.37
CA ILE A 73 13.29 -12.25 -2.86
C ILE A 73 12.28 -11.94 -3.97
N LEU A 74 12.76 -11.62 -5.17
CA LEU A 74 11.88 -11.30 -6.30
C LEU A 74 11.14 -12.53 -6.79
N ASP A 75 11.80 -13.69 -6.81
CA ASP A 75 11.17 -14.94 -7.21
C ASP A 75 10.13 -15.40 -6.18
N ARG A 76 10.41 -15.25 -4.88
CA ARG A 76 9.43 -15.46 -3.81
C ARG A 76 8.23 -14.53 -3.91
N TYR A 77 8.45 -13.25 -4.12
CA TYR A 77 7.37 -12.30 -4.34
C TYR A 77 6.52 -12.67 -5.57
N ARG A 78 7.15 -13.05 -6.68
CA ARG A 78 6.45 -13.51 -7.89
C ARG A 78 5.61 -14.74 -7.60
N ARG A 79 6.14 -15.73 -6.88
CA ARG A 79 5.38 -16.91 -6.46
C ARG A 79 4.12 -16.51 -5.69
N VAL A 80 4.23 -15.70 -4.64
CA VAL A 80 3.05 -15.24 -3.87
C VAL A 80 2.05 -14.49 -4.74
N ARG A 81 2.51 -13.59 -5.62
CA ARG A 81 1.64 -12.75 -6.45
C ARG A 81 0.91 -13.55 -7.52
N ASP A 82 1.60 -14.50 -8.15
CA ASP A 82 1.08 -15.26 -9.29
C ASP A 82 0.40 -16.57 -8.84
N SER A 83 0.59 -16.98 -7.58
CA SER A 83 -0.03 -18.16 -6.98
C SER A 83 -1.49 -17.88 -6.63
N ARG A 84 -2.39 -18.38 -7.48
CA ARG A 84 -3.84 -18.39 -7.21
C ARG A 84 -4.30 -19.64 -6.45
N ASP A 85 -3.47 -20.70 -6.44
CA ASP A 85 -3.86 -22.03 -5.97
C ASP A 85 -2.94 -22.63 -4.86
N GLU A 86 -1.78 -22.04 -4.53
CA GLU A 86 -0.84 -22.64 -3.54
C GLU A 86 -1.09 -22.18 -2.09
N GLY A 87 -2.32 -21.78 -1.76
CA GLY A 87 -2.69 -21.36 -0.40
C GLY A 87 -2.19 -19.97 0.00
N HIS A 88 -1.70 -19.18 -0.95
CA HIS A 88 -1.46 -17.74 -0.79
C HIS A 88 -2.50 -16.92 -1.56
N PHE A 89 -2.84 -15.73 -1.07
CA PHE A 89 -3.75 -14.80 -1.71
C PHE A 89 -3.25 -13.36 -1.53
N LEU A 90 -3.15 -12.64 -2.64
CA LEU A 90 -2.72 -11.26 -2.69
C LEU A 90 -3.62 -10.49 -3.66
N TRP A 91 -4.19 -9.38 -3.21
CA TRP A 91 -4.95 -8.48 -4.06
C TRP A 91 -4.06 -7.42 -4.68
N GLN A 92 -4.27 -7.14 -5.97
CA GLN A 92 -3.58 -6.05 -6.66
C GLN A 92 -4.51 -4.84 -6.79
N LEU A 93 -4.09 -3.70 -6.22
CA LEU A 93 -4.85 -2.46 -6.31
C LEU A 93 -4.32 -1.58 -7.45
N VAL A 94 -5.18 -1.31 -8.43
CA VAL A 94 -4.88 -0.42 -9.54
C VAL A 94 -5.08 1.04 -9.10
N THR A 95 -4.01 1.84 -9.12
CA THR A 95 -4.05 3.26 -8.68
C THR A 95 -3.92 4.24 -9.85
N PRO A 96 -4.29 5.52 -9.66
CA PRO A 96 -4.02 6.57 -10.65
C PRO A 96 -2.53 6.96 -10.75
N PHE A 97 -1.65 6.44 -9.88
CA PHE A 97 -0.25 6.82 -9.79
C PHE A 97 0.65 5.99 -10.74
N ARG A 98 0.43 6.15 -12.05
CA ARG A 98 1.15 5.38 -13.09
C ARG A 98 2.63 5.74 -13.23
N THR A 99 3.03 6.93 -12.81
CA THR A 99 4.40 7.46 -12.95
C THR A 99 4.99 7.94 -11.62
N VAL A 100 6.32 8.02 -11.55
CA VAL A 100 7.02 8.63 -10.39
C VAL A 100 6.55 10.08 -10.16
N LYS A 101 6.31 10.84 -11.23
CA LYS A 101 5.80 12.22 -11.14
C LYS A 101 4.39 12.28 -10.53
N GLN A 102 3.53 11.31 -10.83
CA GLN A 102 2.20 11.22 -10.21
C GLN A 102 2.30 10.79 -8.75
N CYS A 103 3.21 9.86 -8.40
CA CYS A 103 3.47 9.51 -6.99
C CYS A 103 3.92 10.76 -6.21
N LYS A 104 4.80 11.60 -6.79
CA LYS A 104 5.25 12.89 -6.21
C LYS A 104 4.10 13.85 -5.91
N ARG A 105 3.02 13.79 -6.68
CA ARG A 105 1.85 14.68 -6.58
C ARG A 105 0.68 14.04 -5.83
N SER A 106 0.88 12.89 -5.19
CA SER A 106 -0.16 12.22 -4.39
C SER A 106 -0.68 13.08 -3.23
N LEU A 107 0.16 13.93 -2.64
CA LEU A 107 -0.27 14.91 -1.62
C LEU A 107 -1.24 15.97 -2.14
N ASP A 108 -1.33 16.19 -3.45
CA ASP A 108 -2.22 17.19 -4.03
C ASP A 108 -3.67 16.72 -4.04
N VAL A 109 -3.90 15.41 -3.87
CA VAL A 109 -5.24 14.81 -3.87
C VAL A 109 -5.76 14.47 -2.47
N MET A 110 -4.93 14.62 -1.43
CA MET A 110 -5.34 14.33 -0.05
C MET A 110 -6.23 15.44 0.54
N PRO A 111 -7.21 15.10 1.40
CA PRO A 111 -7.92 16.08 2.22
C PRO A 111 -6.95 16.96 3.03
N SER A 112 -7.28 18.24 3.21
CA SER A 112 -6.38 19.23 3.84
C SER A 112 -5.92 18.82 5.25
N GLY A 113 -6.81 18.24 6.06
CA GLY A 113 -6.50 17.76 7.41
C GLY A 113 -5.55 16.56 7.41
N ALA A 114 -5.80 15.57 6.55
CA ALA A 114 -4.93 14.40 6.40
C ALA A 114 -3.56 14.83 5.84
N LYS A 115 -3.55 15.68 4.81
CA LYS A 115 -2.33 16.29 4.25
C LYS A 115 -1.49 17.00 5.33
N HIS A 116 -2.14 17.78 6.19
CA HIS A 116 -1.45 18.50 7.26
C HIS A 116 -0.82 17.56 8.28
N ARG A 117 -1.57 16.57 8.79
CA ARG A 117 -1.05 15.55 9.73
C ARG A 117 0.12 14.77 9.12
N THR A 118 -0.06 14.32 7.89
CA THR A 118 0.97 13.63 7.12
C THR A 118 2.25 14.48 7.03
N ILE A 119 2.15 15.74 6.57
CA ILE A 119 3.31 16.66 6.51
C ILE A 119 3.93 16.91 7.89
N GLN A 120 3.13 17.04 8.95
CA GLN A 120 3.61 17.27 10.31
C GLN A 120 4.40 16.06 10.84
N THR A 121 3.85 14.85 10.77
CA THR A 121 4.53 13.60 11.15
C THR A 121 5.85 13.44 10.40
N TYR A 122 5.88 13.83 9.12
CA TYR A 122 7.10 13.82 8.30
C TYR A 122 8.15 14.84 8.76
N ARG A 123 7.74 16.04 9.15
CA ARG A 123 8.67 17.09 9.62
C ARG A 123 9.26 16.76 10.99
N GLU A 124 8.47 16.20 11.89
CA GLU A 124 8.86 15.90 13.26
C GLU A 124 9.87 14.74 13.36
N ARG A 125 9.82 13.78 12.43
CA ARG A 125 10.70 12.60 12.46
C ARG A 125 12.08 12.81 11.86
N GLY A 126 12.40 14.01 11.39
CA GLY A 126 13.76 14.41 11.00
C GLY A 126 14.36 13.71 9.77
N GLU A 127 13.73 12.64 9.29
CA GLU A 127 14.20 11.85 8.16
C GLU A 127 13.08 11.76 7.14
N LEU A 128 13.09 12.70 6.23
CA LEU A 128 13.04 12.25 4.87
C LEU A 128 14.42 12.57 4.30
N ASP A 129 15.36 11.62 4.44
CA ASP A 129 16.59 11.62 3.65
C ASP A 129 16.21 12.01 2.22
N SER A 130 17.03 12.80 1.52
CA SER A 130 16.79 13.33 0.17
C SER A 130 16.25 12.31 -0.87
N ARG A 131 16.32 11.02 -0.53
CA ARG A 131 15.81 9.83 -1.24
C ARG A 131 14.36 9.43 -0.90
N SER A 132 13.70 10.19 -0.06
CA SER A 132 12.38 9.86 0.48
C SER A 132 11.39 9.59 -0.61
N ARG A 133 10.85 8.38 -0.55
CA ARG A 133 10.25 7.75 -1.71
C ARG A 133 8.89 8.39 -1.85
N HIS A 134 8.68 9.11 -2.94
CA HIS A 134 7.39 9.68 -3.32
C HIS A 134 6.20 8.68 -3.29
N LYS A 135 6.50 7.40 -3.12
CA LYS A 135 5.61 6.26 -3.03
C LYS A 135 5.05 6.09 -1.61
N ASP A 136 5.74 6.57 -0.58
CA ASP A 136 5.26 6.58 0.80
C ASP A 136 4.05 7.52 0.92
N PHE A 137 4.17 8.71 0.30
CA PHE A 137 3.04 9.64 0.13
C PHE A 137 1.91 9.05 -0.70
N ALA A 138 2.24 8.30 -1.76
CA ALA A 138 1.23 7.64 -2.58
C ALA A 138 0.49 6.55 -1.80
N LEU A 139 1.17 5.79 -0.94
CA LEU A 139 0.58 4.75 -0.09
C LEU A 139 -0.35 5.35 0.96
N ILE A 140 0.08 6.43 1.64
CA ILE A 140 -0.77 7.16 2.58
C ILE A 140 -1.99 7.74 1.86
N ALA A 141 -1.81 8.36 0.69
CA ALA A 141 -2.92 8.90 -0.08
C ALA A 141 -3.93 7.80 -0.48
N VAL A 142 -3.46 6.63 -0.90
CA VAL A 142 -4.33 5.47 -1.17
C VAL A 142 -5.09 5.05 0.09
N ALA A 143 -4.41 4.90 1.23
CA ALA A 143 -5.05 4.50 2.48
C ALA A 143 -6.12 5.52 2.92
N THR A 144 -5.83 6.81 2.84
CA THR A 144 -6.83 7.86 3.14
C THR A 144 -8.01 7.82 2.19
N LEU A 145 -7.77 7.68 0.88
CA LEU A 145 -8.85 7.62 -0.12
C LEU A 145 -9.73 6.38 0.07
N MET A 146 -9.14 5.24 0.49
CA MET A 146 -9.88 4.04 0.84
C MET A 146 -10.70 4.25 2.12
N ALA A 147 -10.14 4.85 3.17
CA ALA A 147 -10.85 5.11 4.42
C ALA A 147 -12.02 6.12 4.25
N ASP A 148 -11.88 7.09 3.34
CA ASP A 148 -12.94 8.03 2.98
C ASP A 148 -14.05 7.38 2.11
N SER A 149 -13.89 6.12 1.70
CA SER A 149 -14.93 5.32 1.03
C SER A 149 -15.99 4.86 2.05
N GLU A 150 -17.26 4.81 1.65
CA GLU A 150 -18.35 4.32 2.51
C GLU A 150 -18.21 2.80 2.74
N GLY A 151 -17.39 2.40 3.72
CA GLY A 151 -17.34 1.04 4.27
C GLY A 151 -15.99 0.30 4.21
N LEU A 152 -14.86 0.96 3.89
CA LEU A 152 -13.54 0.32 3.94
C LEU A 152 -12.71 0.83 5.12
N HIS A 153 -12.01 -0.08 5.81
CA HIS A 153 -11.09 0.25 6.90
C HIS A 153 -9.67 -0.26 6.60
N PRO A 154 -8.95 0.41 5.67
CA PRO A 154 -7.64 -0.04 5.25
C PRO A 154 -6.64 -0.02 6.40
N ARG A 155 -5.94 -1.14 6.60
CA ARG A 155 -4.80 -1.22 7.51
C ARG A 155 -3.50 -1.15 6.71
N VAL A 156 -2.50 -0.45 7.21
CA VAL A 156 -1.19 -0.34 6.55
C VAL A 156 -0.14 -1.10 7.33
N VAL A 157 0.55 -2.04 6.67
CA VAL A 157 1.74 -2.71 7.19
C VAL A 157 2.96 -2.05 6.59
N SER A 158 3.73 -1.35 7.42
CA SER A 158 4.98 -0.72 7.03
C SER A 158 6.06 -0.94 8.08
N ARG A 159 7.31 -1.02 7.61
CA ARG A 159 8.49 -0.96 8.48
C ARG A 159 8.83 0.47 8.90
N ASP A 160 8.33 1.45 8.17
CA ASP A 160 8.43 2.85 8.52
C ASP A 160 7.34 3.20 9.53
N GLY A 161 7.76 3.50 10.76
CA GLY A 161 6.85 3.91 11.81
C GLY A 161 6.08 5.18 11.45
N ALA A 162 6.63 6.08 10.63
CA ALA A 162 5.97 7.31 10.23
C ALA A 162 4.75 7.02 9.35
N ILE A 163 4.91 6.12 8.38
CA ILE A 163 3.82 5.64 7.52
C ILE A 163 2.75 4.95 8.36
N ARG A 164 3.17 4.03 9.24
CA ARG A 164 2.23 3.31 10.12
C ARG A 164 1.43 4.30 10.97
N ASP A 165 2.08 5.23 11.63
CA ASP A 165 1.44 6.11 12.60
C ASP A 165 0.56 7.18 11.92
N ALA A 166 0.92 7.64 10.71
CA ALA A 166 0.05 8.48 9.89
C ALA A 166 -1.25 7.75 9.52
N CYS A 167 -1.14 6.46 9.21
CA CYS A 167 -2.27 5.63 8.80
C CYS A 167 -3.16 5.11 9.94
N LEU A 168 -2.73 5.21 11.21
CA LEU A 168 -3.57 4.90 12.38
C LEU A 168 -4.67 5.95 12.62
N THR A 169 -4.59 7.09 11.94
CA THR A 169 -5.50 8.24 12.16
C THR A 169 -6.62 8.33 11.13
N PHE A 170 -6.80 7.31 10.30
CA PHE A 170 -7.81 7.22 9.25
C PHE A 170 -8.94 6.29 9.67
#